data_AF-A0A7X9P2Z2-F1
#
_entry.id   AF-A0A7X9P2Z2-F1
#
_cell.length_a   1.000
_cell.length_b   1.000
_cell.length_c   1.000
_cell.angle_alpha   90.00
_cell.angle_beta   90.00
_cell.angle_gamma   90.00
#
_symmetry.space_group_name_H-M   'P 1'
#
loop_
_entity.id
_entity.type
_entity.pdbx_description
1 polymer ?
#
loop_
_entity_poly.entity_id
_entity_poly.type
_entity_poly.pdbx_seq_one_letter_code
_entity_poly.pdbx_strand_id
1 'polypeptide(L)'
;MSYYDEDGYENPLSRIAYGIVGVIIGIPAFLFGTYLLITAEINYVESVDMLDSLKPSIKEADVNHDPQLDNQLVYYQDSIKTKSILTDEEFGVGGNFIKLHREVLMYQWRQKSDSKTKRDFDGGETTRTRYYYDKEWNSYIIDSDHFEVQNGLYINPKKMRYEDITLTCDEANMGRYKLGESVLKNLQYYTVIPPSEFTKKKIIFMEMLITSA
;
A
#
# COMPACT_ATOMS: atom_id res chain seq x y z
N MET A 1 -24.67 -16.92 7.91
CA MET A 1 -23.29 -17.43 7.85
C MET A 1 -23.39 -18.93 7.62
N SER A 2 -23.15 -19.39 6.39
CA SER A 2 -23.15 -20.82 6.07
C SER A 2 -21.73 -21.33 6.12
N TYR A 3 -21.51 -22.49 6.74
CA TYR A 3 -20.20 -23.13 6.85
C TYR A 3 -20.19 -24.36 5.96
N TYR A 4 -19.09 -24.56 5.23
CA TYR A 4 -18.87 -25.72 4.40
C TYR A 4 -17.60 -26.39 4.90
N ASP A 5 -17.71 -27.66 5.29
CA ASP A 5 -16.58 -28.43 5.77
C ASP A 5 -16.19 -29.45 4.69
N GLU A 6 -14.90 -29.53 4.41
CA GLU A 6 -14.28 -30.50 3.52
C GLU A 6 -13.27 -31.33 4.33
N ASP A 7 -13.34 -32.65 4.20
CA ASP A 7 -12.42 -33.56 4.88
C ASP A 7 -11.41 -34.11 3.88
N GLY A 8 -10.12 -33.90 4.14
CA GLY A 8 -9.00 -34.47 3.41
C GLY A 8 -8.25 -35.50 4.26
N TYR A 9 -7.75 -36.56 3.62
CA TYR A 9 -6.91 -37.59 4.25
C TYR A 9 -5.53 -37.64 3.60
N GLU A 10 -4.50 -37.55 4.43
CA GLU A 10 -3.12 -37.76 4.01
C GLU A 10 -2.56 -39.04 4.61
N ASN A 11 -1.93 -39.85 3.77
CA ASN A 11 -1.33 -41.10 4.20
C ASN A 11 0.06 -40.84 4.86
N PRO A 12 0.53 -41.75 5.73
CA PRO A 12 1.78 -41.55 6.44
C PRO A 12 3.01 -41.39 5.53
N LEU A 13 2.99 -42.04 4.35
CA LEU A 13 4.10 -42.02 3.39
C LEU A 13 4.21 -40.68 2.66
N SER A 14 3.09 -40.08 2.24
CA SER A 14 3.09 -38.75 1.61
C SER A 14 3.61 -37.70 2.59
N ARG A 15 3.20 -37.77 3.87
CA ARG A 15 3.69 -36.86 4.92
C ARG A 15 5.21 -36.90 5.07
N ILE A 16 5.81 -38.09 5.07
CA ILE A 16 7.27 -38.25 5.18
C ILE A 16 7.97 -37.75 3.91
N ALA A 17 7.42 -38.05 2.73
CA ALA A 17 7.97 -37.57 1.46
C ALA A 17 7.96 -36.04 1.37
N TYR A 18 6.86 -35.38 1.75
CA TYR A 18 6.77 -33.92 1.82
C TYR A 18 7.76 -33.33 2.84
N GLY A 19 7.95 -33.98 4.00
CA GLY A 19 8.93 -33.56 4.99
C GLY A 19 10.36 -33.54 4.45
N ILE A 20 10.78 -34.56 3.70
CA ILE A 20 12.13 -34.65 3.11
C ILE A 20 12.33 -33.59 2.03
N VAL A 21 11.34 -33.39 1.15
CA VAL A 21 11.38 -32.33 0.14
C VAL A 21 11.44 -30.95 0.80
N GLY A 22 10.69 -30.76 1.89
CA GLY A 22 10.70 -29.55 2.70
C GLY A 22 12.09 -29.22 3.28
N VAL A 23 12.88 -30.22 3.67
CA VAL A 23 14.27 -30.00 4.13
C VAL A 23 15.19 -29.59 2.98
N ILE A 24 15.08 -30.25 1.83
CA ILE A 24 15.92 -30.00 0.66
C ILE A 24 15.70 -28.57 0.12
N ILE A 25 14.46 -28.08 0.14
CA ILE A 25 14.11 -26.73 -0.32
C ILE A 25 14.28 -25.70 0.82
N GLY A 26 13.93 -26.10 2.05
CA GLY A 26 13.92 -25.23 3.21
C GLY A 26 15.30 -24.75 3.62
N ILE A 27 16.33 -25.61 3.56
CA ILE A 27 17.70 -25.19 3.91
C ILE A 27 18.22 -24.11 2.93
N PRO A 28 18.17 -24.30 1.59
CA PRO A 28 18.51 -23.24 0.64
C PRO A 28 17.65 -21.98 0.81
N ALA A 29 16.34 -22.11 0.98
CA ALA A 29 15.45 -20.96 1.16
C ALA A 29 15.79 -20.18 2.44
N PHE A 30 16.13 -20.88 3.53
CA PHE A 30 16.57 -20.27 4.78
C PHE A 30 17.90 -19.51 4.63
N LEU A 31 18.90 -20.12 3.98
CA LEU A 31 20.18 -19.45 3.71
C LEU A 31 20.00 -18.23 2.81
N PHE A 32 19.16 -18.35 1.78
CA PHE A 32 18.85 -17.26 0.87
C PHE A 32 18.09 -16.12 1.57
N GLY A 33 17.08 -16.43 2.38
CA GLY A 33 16.35 -15.43 3.18
C GLY A 33 17.27 -14.74 4.19
N THR A 34 18.17 -15.48 4.83
CA THR A 34 19.18 -14.90 5.72
C THR A 34 20.12 -13.95 4.98
N TYR A 35 20.59 -14.32 3.78
CA TYR A 35 21.41 -13.46 2.93
C TYR A 35 20.69 -12.16 2.53
N LEU A 36 19.40 -12.24 2.17
CA LEU A 36 18.58 -11.07 1.87
C LEU A 36 18.44 -10.15 3.08
N LEU A 37 18.20 -10.70 4.27
CA LEU A 37 18.11 -9.91 5.51
C LEU A 37 19.42 -9.20 5.84
N ILE A 38 20.55 -9.89 5.74
CA ILE A 38 21.87 -9.29 6.00
C ILE A 38 22.13 -8.13 5.03
N THR A 39 21.80 -8.31 3.75
CA THR A 39 22.01 -7.24 2.74
C THR A 39 21.09 -6.05 2.99
N ALA A 40 19.84 -6.30 3.39
CA ALA A 40 18.90 -5.24 3.78
C ALA A 40 19.39 -4.49 5.04
N GLU A 41 19.93 -5.20 6.03
CA GLU A 41 20.47 -4.60 7.26
C GLU A 41 21.73 -3.77 6.98
N ILE A 42 22.67 -4.27 6.16
CA ILE A 42 23.87 -3.51 5.77
C ILE A 42 23.46 -2.20 5.09
N ASN A 43 22.58 -2.25 4.10
CA ASN A 43 22.11 -1.05 3.39
C ASN A 43 21.40 -0.07 4.34
N TYR A 44 20.64 -0.58 5.31
CA TYR A 44 19.97 0.25 6.32
C TYR A 44 20.97 0.95 7.25
N VAL A 45 21.95 0.22 7.79
CA VAL A 45 22.98 0.77 8.66
C VAL A 45 23.83 1.81 7.92
N GLU A 46 24.27 1.52 6.70
CA GLU A 46 25.03 2.48 5.88
C GLU A 46 24.24 3.76 5.63
N SER A 47 22.92 3.64 5.38
CA SER A 47 22.05 4.81 5.18
C SER A 47 21.92 5.65 6.45
N VAL A 48 21.77 5.02 7.61
CA VAL A 48 21.68 5.71 8.90
C VAL A 48 22.99 6.41 9.25
N ASP A 49 24.13 5.71 9.12
CA ASP A 49 25.45 6.27 9.39
C ASP A 49 25.76 7.45 8.44
N MET A 50 25.40 7.31 7.16
CA MET A 50 25.53 8.41 6.20
C MET A 50 24.68 9.61 6.64
N LEU A 51 23.41 9.42 7.01
CA LEU A 51 22.55 10.51 7.49
C LEU A 51 23.08 11.14 8.78
N ASP A 52 23.58 10.36 9.73
CA ASP A 52 24.16 10.87 10.98
C ASP A 52 25.44 11.67 10.75
N SER A 53 26.29 11.25 9.80
CA SER A 53 27.47 12.01 9.38
C SER A 53 27.10 13.35 8.72
N LEU A 54 25.93 13.41 8.07
CA LEU A 54 25.43 14.57 7.36
C LEU A 54 24.72 15.57 8.29
N LYS A 55 24.02 15.10 9.34
CA LYS A 55 23.29 15.94 10.33
C LYS A 55 24.05 17.19 10.81
N PRO A 56 25.31 17.13 11.27
CA PRO A 56 26.03 18.32 11.75
C PRO A 56 26.42 19.30 10.64
N SER A 57 26.35 18.89 9.37
CA SER A 57 26.65 19.73 8.20
C SER A 57 25.42 20.41 7.62
N ILE A 58 24.22 20.04 8.08
CA ILE A 58 22.95 20.62 7.63
C ILE A 58 22.81 22.01 8.22
N LYS A 59 22.87 23.02 7.36
CA LYS A 59 22.47 24.39 7.70
C LYS A 59 21.01 24.60 7.31
N GLU A 60 20.26 25.25 8.19
CA GLU A 60 18.92 25.75 7.87
C GLU A 60 19.06 26.91 6.89
N ALA A 61 18.53 26.72 5.67
CA ALA A 61 18.65 27.71 4.60
C ALA A 61 17.40 28.59 4.55
N ASP A 62 17.60 29.92 4.61
CA ASP A 62 16.54 30.89 4.34
C ASP A 62 16.24 30.94 2.82
N VAL A 63 15.01 31.32 2.46
CA VAL A 63 14.43 31.33 1.10
C VAL A 63 15.17 32.28 0.14
N ASN A 64 16.11 33.09 0.63
CA ASN A 64 16.90 34.05 -0.14
C ASN A 64 18.21 33.41 -0.66
N HIS A 65 18.63 33.73 -1.90
CA HIS A 65 19.77 33.04 -2.55
C HIS A 65 20.99 33.43 -1.77
N ASP A 66 21.52 32.50 -1.00
CA ASP A 66 22.86 32.60 -0.50
C ASP A 66 23.74 31.77 -1.45
N PRO A 67 24.49 32.40 -2.36
CA PRO A 67 25.45 31.71 -3.22
C PRO A 67 26.46 30.86 -2.42
N GLN A 68 26.58 31.10 -1.11
CA GLN A 68 27.44 30.30 -0.22
C GLN A 68 26.89 28.90 0.10
N LEU A 69 25.63 28.62 -0.23
CA LEU A 69 24.99 27.31 -0.01
C LEU A 69 25.05 26.40 -1.25
N ASP A 70 25.60 26.87 -2.38
CA ASP A 70 25.79 26.04 -3.56
C ASP A 70 26.75 24.87 -3.25
N ASN A 71 26.36 23.65 -3.66
CA ASN A 71 27.03 22.37 -3.36
C ASN A 71 27.06 21.96 -1.87
N GLN A 72 26.28 22.59 -1.00
CA GLN A 72 26.12 22.17 0.41
C GLN A 72 24.81 21.40 0.61
N LEU A 73 24.81 20.45 1.54
CA LEU A 73 23.59 19.81 1.99
C LEU A 73 22.80 20.80 2.85
N VAL A 74 21.60 21.14 2.41
CA VAL A 74 20.71 22.09 3.10
C VAL A 74 19.40 21.41 3.47
N TYR A 75 18.85 21.81 4.61
CA TYR A 75 17.48 21.49 5.00
C TYR A 75 16.59 22.70 4.74
N TYR A 76 15.46 22.47 4.08
CA TYR A 76 14.51 23.51 3.70
C TYR A 76 13.10 23.09 4.07
N GLN A 77 12.38 24.01 4.72
CA GLN A 77 11.00 23.82 5.15
C GLN A 77 10.15 25.01 4.71
N ASP A 78 9.17 24.74 3.84
CA ASP A 78 8.22 25.72 3.34
C ASP A 78 6.98 24.98 2.81
N SER A 79 5.92 25.73 2.58
CA SER A 79 4.73 25.27 1.88
C SER A 79 5.00 25.04 0.39
N ILE A 80 4.52 23.91 -0.13
CA ILE A 80 4.52 23.64 -1.56
C ILE A 80 3.29 24.30 -2.18
N LYS A 81 3.49 25.11 -3.21
CA LYS A 81 2.43 25.82 -3.93
C LYS A 81 2.41 25.39 -5.39
N THR A 82 1.23 25.16 -5.92
CA THR A 82 1.01 24.94 -7.36
C THR A 82 -0.03 25.91 -7.88
N LYS A 83 -0.01 26.19 -9.19
CA LYS A 83 -1.10 26.87 -9.89
C LYS A 83 -2.00 25.90 -10.66
N SER A 84 -1.62 24.61 -10.69
CA SER A 84 -2.34 23.58 -11.42
C SER A 84 -3.67 23.28 -10.75
N ILE A 85 -4.70 23.04 -11.57
CA ILE A 85 -6.00 22.57 -11.11
C ILE A 85 -6.10 21.11 -11.56
N LEU A 86 -6.21 20.19 -10.61
CA LEU A 86 -6.44 18.78 -10.88
C LEU A 86 -7.92 18.46 -10.66
N THR A 87 -8.51 17.70 -11.56
CA THR A 87 -9.93 17.33 -11.52
C THR A 87 -10.11 15.85 -11.85
N ASP A 88 -10.80 15.13 -10.96
CA ASP A 88 -11.41 13.85 -11.28
C ASP A 88 -12.77 14.10 -11.96
N GLU A 89 -12.79 13.92 -13.28
CA GLU A 89 -13.99 14.14 -14.11
C GLU A 89 -15.15 13.18 -13.80
N GLU A 90 -14.87 11.99 -13.27
CA GLU A 90 -15.91 10.99 -12.98
C GLU A 90 -16.73 11.38 -11.74
N PHE A 91 -16.07 11.96 -10.73
CA PHE A 91 -16.71 12.36 -9.47
C PHE A 91 -16.87 13.88 -9.33
N GLY A 92 -16.35 14.67 -10.27
CA GLY A 92 -16.41 16.14 -10.26
C GLY A 92 -15.57 16.79 -9.16
N VAL A 93 -14.60 16.05 -8.60
CA VAL A 93 -13.75 16.54 -7.50
C VAL A 93 -12.54 17.23 -8.10
N GLY A 94 -12.38 18.53 -7.86
CA GLY A 94 -11.23 19.26 -8.37
C GLY A 94 -10.84 20.47 -7.53
N GLY A 95 -9.60 20.90 -7.68
CA GLY A 95 -9.02 21.97 -6.88
C GLY A 95 -7.54 22.20 -7.14
N ASN A 96 -6.97 23.13 -6.38
CA ASN A 96 -5.54 23.37 -6.38
C ASN A 96 -4.85 22.27 -5.56
N PHE A 97 -4.46 21.19 -6.23
CA PHE A 97 -3.81 20.03 -5.63
C PHE A 97 -2.47 19.78 -6.29
N ILE A 98 -1.48 19.39 -5.49
CA ILE A 98 -0.19 18.91 -6.00
C ILE A 98 -0.38 17.51 -6.60
N LYS A 99 -1.18 16.68 -5.93
CA LYS A 99 -1.52 15.33 -6.35
C LYS A 99 -2.94 15.01 -5.91
N LEU A 100 -3.72 14.41 -6.80
CA LEU A 100 -5.09 13.96 -6.55
C LEU A 100 -5.14 12.47 -6.84
N HIS A 101 -5.53 11.67 -5.85
CA HIS A 101 -5.63 10.23 -5.96
C HIS A 101 -7.06 9.79 -5.65
N ARG A 102 -7.66 9.03 -6.57
CA ARG A 102 -8.90 8.30 -6.33
C ARG A 102 -8.53 6.86 -6.01
N GLU A 103 -8.93 6.42 -4.82
CA GLU A 103 -8.90 5.04 -4.40
C GLU A 103 -10.31 4.44 -4.51
N VAL A 104 -10.45 3.34 -5.24
CA VAL A 104 -11.70 2.64 -5.48
C VAL A 104 -11.68 1.31 -4.75
N LEU A 105 -12.67 1.11 -3.89
CA LEU A 105 -12.90 -0.15 -3.19
C LEU A 105 -14.21 -0.78 -3.66
N MET A 106 -14.23 -2.10 -3.79
CA MET A 106 -15.43 -2.88 -4.09
C MET A 106 -15.83 -3.72 -2.88
N TYR A 107 -17.08 -3.57 -2.47
CA TYR A 107 -17.68 -4.41 -1.43
C TYR A 107 -18.16 -5.73 -2.04
N GLN A 108 -17.42 -6.80 -1.78
CA GLN A 108 -17.57 -8.08 -2.47
C GLN A 108 -17.34 -9.25 -1.51
N TRP A 109 -17.75 -10.45 -1.91
CA TRP A 109 -17.50 -11.67 -1.14
C TRP A 109 -16.01 -12.01 -1.12
N ARG A 110 -15.49 -12.37 0.05
CA ARG A 110 -14.21 -13.07 0.23
C ARG A 110 -14.49 -14.45 0.83
N GLN A 111 -13.83 -15.46 0.28
CA GLN A 111 -13.70 -16.77 0.93
C GLN A 111 -12.60 -16.74 1.99
N LYS A 112 -12.92 -17.27 3.16
CA LYS A 112 -11.97 -17.53 4.24
C LYS A 112 -12.04 -19.00 4.63
N SER A 113 -10.92 -19.54 5.11
CA SER A 113 -10.79 -20.94 5.48
C SER A 113 -10.16 -21.09 6.86
N ASP A 114 -10.63 -22.07 7.63
CA ASP A 114 -10.01 -22.52 8.88
C ASP A 114 -9.78 -24.03 8.79
N SER A 115 -8.56 -24.50 9.02
CA SER A 115 -8.19 -25.91 8.89
C SER A 115 -7.80 -26.51 10.23
N LYS A 116 -8.34 -27.70 10.54
CA LYS A 116 -7.98 -28.48 11.73
C LYS A 116 -7.51 -29.86 11.33
N THR A 117 -6.28 -30.19 11.69
CA THR A 117 -5.67 -31.50 11.45
C THR A 117 -5.72 -32.36 12.71
N LYS A 118 -6.15 -33.61 12.58
CA LYS A 118 -6.13 -34.63 13.62
C LYS A 118 -5.34 -35.83 13.14
N ARG A 119 -4.48 -36.37 14.01
CA ARG A 119 -3.78 -37.63 13.77
C ARG A 119 -4.69 -38.81 14.09
N ASP A 120 -4.70 -39.77 13.20
CA ASP A 120 -5.45 -41.02 13.34
C ASP A 120 -4.59 -42.11 13.97
N PHE A 121 -5.24 -43.12 14.53
CA PHE A 121 -4.58 -44.21 15.28
C PHE A 121 -3.67 -45.08 14.39
N ASP A 122 -3.92 -45.09 13.09
CA ASP A 122 -3.12 -45.80 12.07
C ASP A 122 -1.91 -44.97 11.58
N GLY A 123 -1.70 -43.77 12.13
CA GLY A 123 -0.61 -42.87 11.77
C GLY A 123 -0.92 -41.90 10.62
N GLY A 124 -2.10 -42.00 10.01
CA GLY A 124 -2.62 -41.04 9.03
C GLY A 124 -3.00 -39.70 9.65
N GLU A 125 -3.28 -38.71 8.81
CA GLU A 125 -3.79 -37.40 9.22
C GLU A 125 -5.07 -37.06 8.47
N THR A 126 -6.11 -36.69 9.23
CA THR A 126 -7.36 -36.15 8.69
C THR A 126 -7.39 -34.64 8.92
N THR A 127 -7.46 -33.87 7.84
CA THR A 127 -7.60 -32.41 7.87
C THR A 127 -9.01 -32.02 7.49
N ARG A 128 -9.69 -31.32 8.39
CA ARG A 128 -10.99 -30.71 8.12
C ARG A 128 -10.81 -29.23 7.84
N THR A 129 -11.13 -28.81 6.63
CA THR A 129 -11.11 -27.40 6.23
C THR A 129 -12.52 -26.85 6.19
N ARG A 130 -12.74 -25.78 6.94
CA ARG A 130 -14.00 -25.05 7.00
C ARG A 130 -13.90 -23.78 6.18
N TYR A 131 -14.73 -23.67 5.16
CA TYR A 131 -14.90 -22.45 4.37
C TYR A 131 -16.06 -21.62 4.87
N TYR A 132 -15.87 -20.31 4.89
CA TYR A 132 -16.89 -19.32 5.21
C TYR A 132 -16.69 -18.07 4.37
N TYR A 133 -17.78 -17.31 4.19
CA TYR A 133 -17.83 -16.20 3.25
C TYR A 133 -18.37 -14.96 3.94
N ASP A 134 -17.63 -13.87 3.84
CA ASP A 134 -18.03 -12.55 4.32
C ASP A 134 -17.78 -11.50 3.25
N LYS A 135 -18.52 -10.38 3.35
CA LYS A 135 -18.30 -9.26 2.44
C LYS A 135 -17.32 -8.27 3.06
N GLU A 136 -16.36 -7.84 2.27
CA GLU A 136 -15.36 -6.87 2.66
C GLU A 136 -15.07 -5.88 1.53
N TRP A 137 -14.49 -4.73 1.90
CA TRP A 137 -13.98 -3.76 0.95
C TRP A 137 -12.61 -4.20 0.46
N ASN A 138 -12.41 -4.20 -0.85
CA ASN A 138 -11.13 -4.55 -1.44
C ASN A 138 -10.81 -3.69 -2.67
N SER A 139 -9.53 -3.34 -2.86
CA SER A 139 -9.03 -2.53 -3.99
C SER A 139 -8.85 -3.31 -5.29
N TYR A 140 -9.01 -4.64 -5.27
CA TYR A 140 -9.01 -5.48 -6.47
C TYR A 140 -10.23 -6.40 -6.52
N ILE A 141 -10.49 -6.99 -7.70
CA ILE A 141 -11.57 -7.96 -7.90
C ILE A 141 -11.14 -9.31 -7.35
N ILE A 142 -11.96 -9.90 -6.48
CA ILE A 142 -11.84 -11.28 -6.03
C ILE A 142 -12.65 -12.13 -7.00
N ASP A 143 -11.98 -12.98 -7.76
CA ASP A 143 -12.63 -13.88 -8.69
C ASP A 143 -13.35 -15.01 -7.95
N SER A 144 -14.67 -14.91 -7.86
CA SER A 144 -15.53 -15.89 -7.19
C SER A 144 -15.63 -17.23 -7.92
N ASP A 145 -15.15 -17.34 -9.17
CA ASP A 145 -15.14 -18.64 -9.90
C ASP A 145 -14.15 -19.63 -9.28
N HIS A 146 -13.22 -19.13 -8.46
CA HIS A 146 -12.26 -19.93 -7.72
C HIS A 146 -12.69 -20.16 -6.26
N PHE A 147 -13.92 -19.82 -5.89
CA PHE A 147 -14.46 -20.19 -4.58
C PHE A 147 -14.70 -21.70 -4.52
N GLU A 148 -14.46 -22.29 -3.36
CA GLU A 148 -14.65 -23.72 -3.12
C GLU A 148 -16.12 -24.11 -3.30
N VAL A 149 -17.02 -23.23 -2.87
CA VAL A 149 -18.46 -23.48 -2.90
C VAL A 149 -19.09 -22.77 -4.09
N GLN A 150 -19.23 -23.50 -5.19
CA GLN A 150 -19.86 -23.05 -6.44
C GLN A 150 -21.39 -23.22 -6.43
N ASN A 151 -22.07 -22.64 -5.43
CA ASN A 151 -23.54 -22.76 -5.25
C ASN A 151 -24.36 -21.59 -5.82
N GLY A 152 -23.69 -20.59 -6.40
CA GLY A 152 -24.32 -19.39 -6.97
C GLY A 152 -24.75 -18.32 -5.96
N LEU A 153 -24.54 -18.50 -4.65
CA LEU A 153 -24.88 -17.52 -3.63
C LEU A 153 -23.78 -16.45 -3.43
N TYR A 154 -22.53 -16.81 -3.70
CA TYR A 154 -21.35 -16.01 -3.43
C TYR A 154 -20.69 -15.53 -4.74
N ILE A 155 -21.41 -14.73 -5.52
CA ILE A 155 -20.94 -14.25 -6.83
C ILE A 155 -20.46 -12.80 -6.72
N ASN A 156 -19.26 -12.55 -7.24
CA ASN A 156 -18.70 -11.21 -7.38
C ASN A 156 -18.83 -10.69 -8.83
N PRO A 157 -18.89 -9.36 -9.03
CA PRO A 157 -18.78 -8.77 -10.36
C PRO A 157 -17.45 -9.13 -11.05
N LYS A 158 -17.49 -9.26 -12.38
CA LYS A 158 -16.29 -9.56 -13.21
C LYS A 158 -15.43 -8.36 -13.54
N LYS A 159 -15.90 -7.15 -13.23
CA LYS A 159 -15.17 -5.90 -13.41
C LYS A 159 -15.57 -4.89 -12.33
N MET A 160 -14.61 -4.06 -11.92
CA MET A 160 -14.91 -2.86 -11.15
C MET A 160 -15.53 -1.81 -12.09
N ARG A 161 -16.47 -1.03 -11.55
CA ARG A 161 -17.14 0.03 -12.31
C ARG A 161 -16.21 1.22 -12.55
N TYR A 162 -15.35 1.49 -11.59
CA TYR A 162 -14.39 2.59 -11.58
C TYR A 162 -13.01 2.03 -11.28
N GLU A 163 -11.99 2.75 -11.73
CA GLU A 163 -10.59 2.41 -11.50
C GLU A 163 -9.92 3.49 -10.66
N ASP A 164 -8.85 3.10 -9.98
CA ASP A 164 -7.96 4.05 -9.32
C ASP A 164 -7.36 5.00 -10.34
N ILE A 165 -7.23 6.27 -9.96
CA ILE A 165 -6.50 7.25 -10.76
C ILE A 165 -5.57 8.05 -9.89
N THR A 166 -4.47 8.49 -10.47
CA THR A 166 -3.55 9.43 -9.83
C THR A 166 -3.23 10.54 -10.82
N LEU A 167 -3.62 11.75 -10.47
CA LEU A 167 -3.29 12.97 -11.19
C LEU A 167 -2.21 13.71 -10.41
N THR A 168 -1.19 14.21 -11.11
CA THR A 168 -0.09 14.98 -10.51
C THR A 168 -0.01 16.31 -11.24
N CYS A 169 0.28 17.39 -10.53
CA CYS A 169 0.46 18.70 -11.13
C CYS A 169 1.73 18.75 -12.00
N ASP A 170 1.70 19.54 -13.07
CA ASP A 170 2.87 19.71 -13.95
C ASP A 170 3.99 20.52 -13.28
N GLU A 171 3.62 21.40 -12.34
CA GLU A 171 4.55 22.28 -11.67
C GLU A 171 4.13 22.57 -10.23
N ALA A 172 5.06 22.37 -9.30
CA ALA A 172 4.93 22.83 -7.92
C ALA A 172 6.25 23.47 -7.47
N ASN A 173 6.14 24.51 -6.67
CA ASN A 173 7.27 25.25 -6.14
C ASN A 173 7.24 25.23 -4.61
N MET A 174 8.42 25.05 -4.01
CA MET A 174 8.64 25.21 -2.59
C MET A 174 9.48 26.49 -2.44
N GLY A 175 8.82 27.58 -2.05
CA GLY A 175 9.38 28.94 -2.22
C GLY A 175 9.73 29.22 -3.69
N ARG A 176 11.03 29.36 -3.97
CA ARG A 176 11.59 29.60 -5.31
C ARG A 176 12.04 28.33 -6.05
N TYR A 177 12.10 27.20 -5.36
CA TYR A 177 12.63 25.96 -5.92
C TYR A 177 11.49 25.21 -6.61
N LYS A 178 11.69 24.88 -7.87
CA LYS A 178 10.79 24.01 -8.61
C LYS A 178 11.04 22.56 -8.21
N LEU A 179 9.99 21.85 -7.82
CA LEU A 179 10.08 20.44 -7.49
C LEU A 179 10.21 19.61 -8.77
N GLY A 180 11.19 18.71 -8.78
CA GLY A 180 11.37 17.76 -9.87
C GLY A 180 10.26 16.71 -9.92
N GLU A 181 10.06 16.13 -11.11
CA GLU A 181 9.04 15.09 -11.34
C GLU A 181 9.19 13.89 -10.41
N SER A 182 10.44 13.48 -10.10
CA SER A 182 10.72 12.39 -9.17
C SER A 182 10.21 12.68 -7.76
N VAL A 183 10.34 13.93 -7.27
CA VAL A 183 9.82 14.33 -5.96
C VAL A 183 8.30 14.30 -5.98
N LEU A 184 7.68 14.91 -7.00
CA LEU A 184 6.22 14.95 -7.14
C LEU A 184 5.60 13.55 -7.21
N LYS A 185 6.21 12.64 -7.97
CA LYS A 185 5.74 11.25 -8.10
C LYS A 185 5.79 10.50 -6.78
N ASN A 186 6.82 10.73 -5.97
CA ASN A 186 7.03 10.06 -4.68
C ASN A 186 6.29 10.69 -3.49
N LEU A 187 5.53 11.78 -3.70
CA LEU A 187 4.64 12.28 -2.66
C LEU A 187 3.53 11.25 -2.37
N GLN A 188 3.49 10.77 -1.13
CA GLN A 188 2.53 9.77 -0.64
C GLN A 188 1.62 10.29 0.49
N TYR A 189 1.75 11.56 0.88
CA TYR A 189 0.93 12.13 1.93
C TYR A 189 -0.38 12.66 1.34
N TYR A 190 -1.50 12.03 1.69
CA TYR A 190 -2.83 12.40 1.22
C TYR A 190 -3.74 12.78 2.38
N THR A 191 -4.61 13.76 2.15
CA THR A 191 -5.74 14.07 3.03
C THR A 191 -7.01 13.54 2.37
N VAL A 192 -7.77 12.74 3.11
CA VAL A 192 -9.02 12.16 2.60
C VAL A 192 -10.08 13.25 2.46
N ILE A 193 -10.64 13.37 1.27
CA ILE A 193 -11.82 14.21 1.02
C ILE A 193 -13.04 13.32 1.24
N PRO A 194 -13.93 13.60 2.21
CA PRO A 194 -15.11 12.78 2.43
C PRO A 194 -16.12 12.95 1.28
N PRO A 195 -16.94 11.93 0.97
CA PRO A 195 -17.91 12.01 -0.12
C PRO A 195 -18.91 13.17 -0.03
N SER A 196 -19.21 13.64 1.18
CA SER A 196 -20.06 14.82 1.43
C SER A 196 -19.47 16.13 0.88
N GLU A 197 -18.17 16.16 0.61
CA GLU A 197 -17.47 17.31 0.05
C GLU A 197 -17.30 17.23 -1.47
N PHE A 198 -17.57 16.08 -2.09
CA PHE A 198 -17.40 15.89 -3.55
C PHE A 198 -18.28 16.83 -4.38
N THR A 199 -19.49 17.14 -3.91
CA THR A 199 -20.46 17.97 -4.65
C THR A 199 -20.35 19.46 -4.31
N LYS A 200 -19.59 19.83 -3.27
CA LYS A 200 -19.29 21.24 -3.06
C LYS A 200 -18.25 21.59 -4.12
N LYS A 201 -18.68 22.34 -5.13
CA LYS A 201 -17.81 23.13 -6.01
C LYS A 201 -17.10 24.19 -5.15
N LYS A 202 -16.31 23.73 -4.18
CA LYS A 202 -15.55 24.51 -3.24
C LYS A 202 -14.16 24.55 -3.84
N ILE A 203 -13.87 25.66 -4.47
CA ILE A 203 -12.49 26.15 -4.50
C ILE A 203 -12.07 26.14 -3.03
N ILE A 204 -11.24 25.17 -2.63
CA ILE A 204 -10.65 25.15 -1.30
C ILE A 204 -9.67 26.32 -1.28
N PHE A 205 -10.18 27.50 -0.94
CA PHE A 205 -9.35 28.55 -0.39
C PHE A 205 -8.91 28.07 0.99
N MET A 206 -7.66 27.67 1.10
CA MET A 206 -6.99 27.57 2.39
C MET A 206 -6.71 29.01 2.86
N GLU A 207 -7.68 29.64 3.51
CA GLU A 207 -7.41 30.86 4.26
C GLU A 207 -6.68 30.50 5.56
N MET A 208 -5.40 30.83 5.59
CA MET A 208 -4.62 30.86 6.83
C MET A 208 -5.00 32.14 7.57
N LEU A 209 -5.81 32.00 8.63
CA LEU A 209 -6.09 33.07 9.58
C LEU A 209 -4.78 33.46 10.29
N ILE A 210 -4.22 34.61 9.92
CA ILE A 210 -3.32 35.35 10.78
C ILE A 210 -4.21 36.22 11.66
N THR A 211 -4.39 35.83 12.92
CA THR A 211 -4.83 36.76 13.96
C THR A 211 -3.59 37.36 14.59
N SER A 212 -3.34 38.63 14.28
CA SER A 212 -2.48 39.50 15.07
C SER A 212 -3.29 40.11 16.21
N ALA A 213 -2.90 39.84 17.44
CA ALA A 213 -2.84 40.79 18.55
C ALA A 213 -1.78 40.30 19.53
#